data_AF-Q5D1Y8-F1
#
_entry.id   AF-Q5D1Y8-F1
#
_cell.length_a   1.000
_cell.length_b   1.000
_cell.length_c   1.000
_cell.angle_alpha   90.00
_cell.angle_beta   90.00
_cell.angle_gamma   90.00
#
_symmetry.space_group_name_H-M   'P 1'
#
loop_
_entity.id
_entity.type
_entity.pdbx_description
1 polymer ?
#
loop_
_entity_poly.entity_id
_entity_poly.type
_entity_poly.pdbx_seq_one_letter_code
_entity_poly.pdbx_strand_id
1 'polypeptide(L)'
;HNVYDLQEAETQGVCKTLYSVNEDVKADRILLTKTRDMNHCQERITRDMGLAYTEKCDKCQRESKNLRGSTSYRYVLKPVPSGIMILEADVNELIQFSPVSERYGAVQTETRQTLAFLEIEKSPIAPISAEYHHRGSLKYEFSNEFDLSPFQLAKATDERAQIEELLNHLVTHNAEEVNDHAPLKYLELIQFLRLARYEDLEVVWNKYKNMPSHRLWLIEAIPATGTSAALRFIKEKFQAEDLSVPEAVRTLVAAVHMVKANPETIKLFETLTEDNKINANPVLREIVFLGYGTMISKYCAESDVSPAEHIKPIQKRLSEAVSKGETEDIILYVKVLGNAGHPSSLKSITKIMPIHGTAAASLPIRVHIEAIMALRNIAKTEPRMVQELALQLYMDKALDSVLRMLSCIVLFETKPSMALISTLANAVKSEENLQVASFTYSHMKSLSRSDSVLHPSVAAACNVAMKILSPKLDRLSLRYSKAIYGEAYSSSFMLGAAATAFY
;
A
#
# COMPACT_ATOMS: atom_id res chain seq x y z
N HIS A 1 8.73 47.67 0.45
CA HIS A 1 7.87 46.50 0.19
C HIS A 1 8.75 45.39 -0.35
N ASN A 2 8.82 44.26 0.36
CA ASN A 2 9.74 43.17 0.06
C ASN A 2 8.96 41.86 -0.09
N VAL A 3 9.31 41.07 -1.10
CA VAL A 3 8.67 39.77 -1.40
C VAL A 3 9.76 38.71 -1.59
N TYR A 4 9.63 37.58 -0.92
CA TYR A 4 10.56 36.45 -1.02
C TYR A 4 9.88 35.13 -0.67
N ASP A 5 10.42 34.01 -1.14
CA ASP A 5 9.94 32.67 -0.82
C ASP A 5 11.06 31.80 -0.21
N LEU A 6 10.65 30.83 0.62
CA LEU A 6 11.54 29.80 1.17
C LEU A 6 10.76 28.52 1.49
N GLN A 7 11.49 27.47 1.88
CA GLN A 7 10.93 26.27 2.48
C GLN A 7 10.87 26.47 3.99
N GLU A 8 9.69 26.42 4.57
CA GLU A 8 9.47 26.71 5.99
C GLU A 8 8.81 25.52 6.69
N ALA A 9 9.33 25.18 7.87
CA ALA A 9 8.79 24.14 8.74
C ALA A 9 7.68 24.70 9.64
N GLU A 10 6.52 24.06 9.66
CA GLU A 10 5.48 24.27 10.68
C GLU A 10 4.79 22.94 11.04
N THR A 11 3.64 23.01 11.72
CA THR A 11 2.83 21.87 12.17
C THR A 11 2.51 20.87 11.06
N GLN A 12 2.32 21.32 9.82
CA GLN A 12 1.96 20.45 8.68
C GLN A 12 3.16 19.92 7.89
N GLY A 13 4.40 20.21 8.32
CA GLY A 13 5.63 19.80 7.66
C GLY A 13 6.43 20.96 7.08
N VAL A 14 7.21 20.71 6.04
CA VAL A 14 8.09 21.68 5.37
C VAL A 14 7.57 21.98 3.97
N CYS A 15 7.04 23.19 3.78
CA CYS A 15 6.42 23.59 2.51
C CYS A 15 6.94 24.92 1.99
N LYS A 16 6.72 25.15 0.70
CA LYS A 16 7.01 26.43 0.06
C LYS A 16 6.11 27.52 0.63
N THR A 17 6.71 28.55 1.19
CA THR A 17 6.05 29.70 1.80
C THR A 17 6.53 30.99 1.14
N LEU A 18 5.58 31.83 0.72
CA LEU A 18 5.79 33.16 0.18
C LEU A 18 5.50 34.22 1.24
N TYR A 19 6.39 35.19 1.37
CA TYR A 19 6.23 36.34 2.24
C TYR A 19 6.10 37.63 1.43
N SER A 20 5.24 38.53 1.91
CA SER A 20 5.07 39.88 1.42
C SER A 20 5.07 40.82 2.64
N VAL A 21 6.12 41.63 2.74
CA VAL A 21 6.36 42.55 3.87
C VAL A 21 6.12 43.98 3.43
N ASN A 22 5.26 44.69 4.14
CA ASN A 22 5.03 46.12 3.96
C ASN A 22 5.19 46.86 5.30
N GLU A 23 6.06 47.87 5.33
CA GLU A 23 6.32 48.65 6.54
C GLU A 23 5.52 49.95 6.48
N ASP A 24 4.61 50.14 7.43
CA ASP A 24 3.91 51.40 7.65
C ASP A 24 4.67 52.21 8.69
N VAL A 25 5.60 53.03 8.20
CA VAL A 25 6.45 53.90 9.01
C VAL A 25 5.62 54.92 9.80
N LYS A 26 4.44 55.32 9.31
CA LYS A 26 3.60 56.31 10.00
C LYS A 26 2.88 55.72 11.21
N ALA A 27 2.45 54.46 11.09
CA ALA A 27 1.77 53.75 12.16
C ALA A 27 2.72 52.98 13.09
N ASP A 28 4.03 52.97 12.82
CA ASP A 28 5.03 52.13 13.49
C ASP A 28 4.62 50.64 13.46
N ARG A 29 4.18 50.17 12.28
CA ARG A 29 3.65 48.82 12.07
C ARG A 29 4.31 48.15 10.87
N ILE A 30 4.44 46.83 10.95
CA ILE A 30 4.81 45.97 9.83
C ILE A 30 3.60 45.11 9.49
N LEU A 31 3.11 45.22 8.27
CA LEU A 31 2.07 44.39 7.69
C LEU A 31 2.74 43.24 6.95
N LEU A 32 2.56 42.03 7.47
CA LEU A 32 3.17 40.82 6.92
C LEU A 32 2.07 39.90 6.39
N THR A 33 2.13 39.57 5.12
CA THR A 33 1.33 38.48 4.55
C THR A 33 2.25 37.30 4.26
N LYS A 34 1.89 36.15 4.81
CA LYS A 34 2.57 34.87 4.59
C LYS A 34 1.58 33.93 3.93
N THR A 35 1.96 33.29 2.84
CA THR A 35 1.10 32.32 2.13
C THR A 35 1.86 31.03 1.89
N ARG A 36 1.29 29.92 2.34
CA ARG A 36 1.85 28.59 2.26
C ARG A 36 1.16 27.80 1.15
N ASP A 37 1.95 27.14 0.31
CA ASP A 37 1.46 26.23 -0.73
C ASP A 37 1.59 24.78 -0.28
N MET A 38 0.49 24.17 0.15
CA MET A 38 0.47 22.78 0.62
C MET A 38 0.60 21.75 -0.52
N ASN A 39 0.61 22.21 -1.78
CA ASN A 39 0.83 21.36 -2.95
C ASN A 39 2.32 21.17 -3.28
N HIS A 40 3.19 21.98 -2.66
CA HIS A 40 4.63 22.01 -2.90
C HIS A 40 5.38 21.95 -1.57
N CYS A 41 5.43 20.74 -1.00
CA CYS A 41 6.12 20.43 0.24
C CYS A 41 7.32 19.52 -0.01
N GLN A 42 8.44 19.81 0.65
CA GLN A 42 9.56 18.87 0.76
C GLN A 42 9.18 17.71 1.68
N GLU A 43 8.44 18.02 2.73
CA GLU A 43 7.96 17.06 3.71
C GLU A 43 6.52 17.44 4.07
N ARG A 44 5.60 16.51 3.93
CA ARG A 44 4.20 16.70 4.30
C ARG A 44 3.85 15.74 5.42
N ILE A 45 3.30 16.25 6.52
CA ILE A 45 2.84 15.42 7.62
C ILE A 45 1.45 14.87 7.26
N THR A 46 1.42 13.63 6.78
CA THR A 46 0.21 12.89 6.44
C THR A 46 0.35 11.46 6.92
N ARG A 47 -0.76 10.83 7.30
CA ARG A 47 -0.82 9.42 7.65
C ARG A 47 -1.97 8.79 6.90
N ASP A 48 -1.68 7.72 6.17
CA ASP A 48 -2.65 6.94 5.42
C ASP A 48 -2.83 5.57 6.08
N MET A 49 -3.98 4.94 5.86
CA MET A 49 -4.29 3.60 6.36
C MET A 49 -4.91 2.76 5.24
N GLY A 50 -4.51 1.49 5.14
CA GLY A 50 -5.11 0.54 4.20
C GLY A 50 -4.68 0.73 2.74
N LEU A 51 -3.61 1.50 2.50
CA LEU A 51 -3.10 1.80 1.16
C LEU A 51 -1.91 0.92 0.74
N ALA A 52 -1.54 -0.07 1.55
CA ALA A 52 -0.38 -0.94 1.32
C ALA A 52 -0.33 -1.65 -0.05
N TYR A 53 -1.48 -1.87 -0.71
CA TYR A 53 -1.56 -2.47 -2.04
C TYR A 53 -1.64 -1.45 -3.19
N THR A 54 -1.67 -0.16 -2.87
CA THR A 54 -1.84 0.89 -3.87
C THR A 54 -0.50 1.29 -4.46
N GLU A 55 -0.52 1.61 -5.76
CA GLU A 55 0.63 2.19 -6.45
C GLU A 55 0.32 3.62 -6.84
N LYS A 56 1.27 4.52 -6.57
CA LYS A 56 1.15 5.92 -6.97
C LYS A 56 1.29 6.05 -8.49
N CYS A 57 0.23 6.55 -9.14
CA CYS A 57 0.32 6.98 -10.54
C CYS A 57 0.80 8.43 -10.62
N ASP A 58 2.11 8.64 -10.77
CA ASP A 58 2.69 9.98 -10.82
C ASP A 58 2.17 10.82 -12.00
N LYS A 59 1.87 10.19 -13.14
CA LYS A 59 1.31 10.90 -14.31
C LYS A 59 -0.12 11.39 -14.01
N CYS A 60 -0.96 10.52 -13.47
CA CYS A 60 -2.31 10.86 -13.05
C CYS A 60 -2.31 12.03 -12.05
N GLN A 61 -1.40 12.00 -11.07
CA GLN A 61 -1.25 13.04 -10.04
C GLN A 61 -0.66 14.37 -10.57
N ARG A 62 -0.08 14.40 -11.77
CA ARG A 62 0.32 15.64 -12.45
C ARG A 62 -0.84 16.31 -13.16
N GLU A 63 -1.75 15.51 -13.72
CA GLU A 63 -2.94 16.01 -14.43
C GLU A 63 -4.02 16.49 -13.46
N SER A 64 -4.21 15.77 -12.35
CA SER A 64 -5.17 16.14 -11.31
C SER A 64 -4.68 15.72 -9.93
N LYS A 65 -4.80 16.62 -8.94
CA LYS A 65 -4.49 16.33 -7.54
C LYS A 65 -5.77 16.14 -6.75
N ASN A 66 -5.89 15.00 -6.07
CA ASN A 66 -7.04 14.72 -5.21
C ASN A 66 -7.07 15.57 -3.94
N LEU A 67 -5.92 16.07 -3.47
CA LEU A 67 -5.83 16.86 -2.25
C LEU A 67 -5.03 18.13 -2.54
N ARG A 68 -5.67 19.28 -2.40
CA ARG A 68 -5.06 20.60 -2.53
C ARG A 68 -5.24 21.41 -1.26
N GLY A 69 -4.32 22.32 -1.00
CA GLY A 69 -4.51 23.27 0.08
C GLY A 69 -3.61 24.48 0.00
N SER A 70 -4.01 25.53 0.68
CA SER A 70 -3.21 26.72 0.91
C SER A 70 -3.61 27.37 2.23
N THR A 71 -2.63 27.97 2.89
CA THR A 71 -2.81 28.66 4.16
C THR A 71 -2.27 30.07 4.04
N SER A 72 -3.12 31.06 4.32
CA SER A 72 -2.73 32.47 4.31
C SER A 72 -2.77 33.02 5.72
N TYR A 73 -1.70 33.72 6.11
CA TYR A 73 -1.52 34.35 7.39
C TYR A 73 -1.33 35.84 7.15
N ARG A 74 -2.07 36.66 7.89
CA ARG A 74 -1.95 38.11 7.89
C ARG A 74 -1.56 38.54 9.29
N TYR A 75 -0.39 39.14 9.44
CA TYR A 75 0.07 39.68 10.70
C TYR A 75 0.10 41.20 10.67
N VAL A 76 -0.30 41.80 11.79
CA VAL A 76 0.04 43.17 12.15
C VAL A 76 1.09 43.08 13.24
N LEU A 77 2.29 43.59 12.95
CA LEU A 77 3.44 43.49 13.83
C LEU A 77 3.88 44.89 14.26
N LYS A 78 4.44 45.00 15.46
CA LYS A 78 5.00 46.24 15.99
C LYS A 78 6.46 46.03 16.41
N PRO A 79 7.41 46.83 15.90
CA PRO A 79 8.78 46.83 16.38
C PRO A 79 8.83 47.25 17.86
N VAL A 80 9.59 46.52 18.67
CA VAL A 80 9.86 46.86 20.07
C VAL A 80 11.35 46.66 20.36
N PRO A 81 11.92 47.29 21.41
CA PRO A 81 13.36 47.15 21.69
C PRO A 81 13.83 45.69 21.86
N SER A 82 12.96 44.79 22.31
CA SER A 82 13.24 43.36 22.50
C SER A 82 12.99 42.49 21.25
N GLY A 83 12.59 43.08 20.12
CA GLY A 83 12.33 42.36 18.87
C GLY A 83 11.04 42.83 18.17
N ILE A 84 10.19 41.88 17.79
CA ILE A 84 8.93 42.15 17.09
C ILE A 84 7.79 41.59 17.93
N MET A 85 6.79 42.43 18.18
CA MET A 85 5.56 42.04 18.87
C MET A 85 4.46 41.79 17.85
N ILE A 86 3.76 40.66 17.99
CA ILE A 86 2.58 40.35 17.19
C ILE A 86 1.39 41.09 17.80
N LEU A 87 0.81 42.06 17.09
CA LEU A 87 -0.42 42.73 17.50
C LEU A 87 -1.66 41.94 17.06
N GLU A 88 -1.65 41.46 15.82
CA GLU A 88 -2.74 40.66 15.28
C GLU A 88 -2.16 39.57 14.38
N ALA A 89 -2.77 38.39 14.39
CA ALA A 89 -2.54 37.34 13.41
C ALA A 89 -3.89 36.74 13.00
N ASP A 90 -4.24 36.86 11.73
CA ASP A 90 -5.39 36.19 11.14
C ASP A 90 -4.90 35.11 10.18
N VAL A 91 -5.40 33.90 10.34
CA VAL A 91 -5.07 32.75 9.50
C VAL A 91 -6.33 32.26 8.82
N ASN A 92 -6.23 32.00 7.52
CA ASN A 92 -7.24 31.30 6.76
C ASN A 92 -6.59 30.14 5.99
N GLU A 93 -6.99 28.93 6.32
CA GLU A 93 -6.59 27.71 5.64
C GLU A 93 -7.75 27.12 4.87
N LEU A 94 -7.51 26.72 3.63
CA LEU A 94 -8.45 25.95 2.83
C LEU A 94 -7.77 24.65 2.38
N ILE A 95 -8.36 23.51 2.77
CA ILE A 95 -8.00 22.19 2.26
C ILE A 95 -9.17 21.66 1.44
N GLN A 96 -8.90 21.28 0.19
CA GLN A 96 -9.88 20.71 -0.72
C GLN A 96 -9.51 19.27 -1.06
N PHE A 97 -10.44 18.34 -0.82
CA PHE A 97 -10.36 16.96 -1.23
C PHE A 97 -11.35 16.67 -2.37
N SER A 98 -10.85 16.14 -3.48
CA SER A 98 -11.61 15.81 -4.69
C SER A 98 -11.45 14.32 -4.99
N PRO A 99 -12.43 13.47 -4.63
CA PRO A 99 -12.36 12.04 -4.92
C PRO A 99 -12.55 11.74 -6.41
N VAL A 100 -13.25 12.64 -7.12
CA VAL A 100 -13.48 12.63 -8.57
C VAL A 100 -12.87 13.89 -9.18
N SER A 101 -13.05 14.12 -10.49
CA SER A 101 -12.60 15.36 -11.11
C SER A 101 -13.25 16.56 -10.42
N GLU A 102 -12.47 17.61 -10.13
CA GLU A 102 -12.89 18.80 -9.39
C GLU A 102 -14.19 19.43 -9.93
N ARG A 103 -14.45 19.28 -11.24
CA ARG A 103 -15.67 19.78 -11.89
C ARG A 103 -16.95 19.11 -11.41
N TYR A 104 -16.86 17.89 -10.86
CA TYR A 104 -17.99 17.08 -10.40
C TYR A 104 -18.19 17.14 -8.88
N GLY A 105 -17.39 17.96 -8.18
CA GLY A 105 -17.53 18.19 -6.76
C GLY A 105 -16.24 17.95 -5.99
N ALA A 106 -16.11 18.69 -4.89
CA ALA A 106 -15.03 18.56 -3.94
C ALA A 106 -15.56 18.84 -2.53
N VAL A 107 -14.93 18.24 -1.53
CA VAL A 107 -15.16 18.56 -0.12
C VAL A 107 -14.10 19.56 0.30
N GLN A 108 -14.51 20.59 1.02
CA GLN A 108 -13.63 21.64 1.52
C GLN A 108 -13.70 21.72 3.04
N THR A 109 -12.53 21.90 3.64
CA THR A 109 -12.37 22.22 5.06
C THR A 109 -11.71 23.59 5.15
N GLU A 110 -12.38 24.53 5.80
CA GLU A 110 -11.84 25.87 6.08
C GLU A 110 -11.49 25.96 7.57
N THR A 111 -10.26 26.38 7.87
CA THR A 111 -9.83 26.63 9.25
C THR A 111 -9.44 28.10 9.39
N ARG A 112 -10.03 28.76 10.39
CA ARG A 112 -9.72 30.17 10.72
C ARG A 112 -9.13 30.25 12.11
N GLN A 113 -8.07 31.06 12.26
CA GLN A 113 -7.49 31.38 13.56
C GLN A 113 -7.30 32.89 13.65
N THR A 114 -7.62 33.46 14.80
CA THR A 114 -7.38 34.87 15.09
C THR A 114 -6.67 34.96 16.44
N LEU A 115 -5.55 35.68 16.44
CA LEU A 115 -4.80 36.05 17.62
C LEU A 115 -4.78 37.58 17.68
N ALA A 116 -5.23 38.15 18.79
CA ALA A 116 -5.20 39.59 19.03
C ALA A 116 -4.45 39.89 20.32
N PHE A 117 -3.53 40.82 20.25
CA PHE A 117 -2.85 41.39 21.39
C PHE A 117 -3.82 42.28 22.17
N LEU A 118 -3.90 42.05 23.47
CA LEU A 118 -4.75 42.83 24.37
C LEU A 118 -3.90 43.84 25.16
N GLU A 119 -3.02 43.34 26.01
CA GLU A 119 -2.13 44.15 26.83
C GLU A 119 -0.90 43.36 27.30
N ILE A 120 0.08 44.08 27.86
CA ILE A 120 1.21 43.48 28.59
C ILE A 120 0.97 43.73 30.07
N GLU A 121 0.76 42.67 30.84
CA GLU A 121 0.76 42.75 32.29
C GLU A 121 2.19 42.84 32.83
N LYS A 122 2.44 43.76 33.76
CA LYS A 122 3.75 43.92 34.42
C LYS A 122 3.96 42.97 35.61
N SER A 123 2.92 42.22 35.97
CA SER A 123 2.98 41.22 37.02
C SER A 123 3.95 40.09 36.62
N PRO A 124 4.94 39.74 37.45
CA PRO A 124 5.85 38.65 37.13
C PRO A 124 5.07 37.34 37.08
N ILE A 125 5.11 36.65 35.94
CA ILE A 125 4.60 35.28 35.81
C ILE A 125 5.50 34.41 36.69
N ALA A 126 4.95 33.87 37.79
CA ALA A 126 5.67 32.89 38.58
C ALA A 126 5.96 31.69 37.66
N PRO A 127 7.23 31.28 37.47
CA PRO A 127 7.54 30.13 36.64
C PRO A 127 6.82 28.92 37.22
N ILE A 128 6.08 28.20 36.36
CA ILE A 128 5.40 26.98 36.76
C ILE A 128 6.50 26.00 37.19
N SER A 129 6.48 25.54 38.45
CA SER A 129 7.35 24.46 38.93
C SER A 129 6.91 23.10 38.39
N ALA A 130 6.75 22.99 37.08
CA ALA A 130 6.51 21.75 36.37
C ALA A 130 7.80 21.34 35.66
N GLU A 131 8.02 20.03 35.55
CA GLU A 131 9.11 19.50 34.75
C GLU A 131 8.82 19.74 33.26
N TYR A 132 9.63 20.56 32.62
CA TYR A 132 9.53 20.82 31.19
C TYR A 132 10.12 19.65 30.42
N HIS A 133 9.27 18.70 30.07
CA HIS A 133 9.66 17.59 29.22
C HIS A 133 9.76 18.06 27.75
N HIS A 134 10.88 17.77 27.11
CA HIS A 134 11.05 17.99 25.67
C HIS A 134 10.01 17.18 24.87
N ARG A 135 9.20 17.87 24.05
CA ARG A 135 8.10 17.28 23.24
C ARG A 135 8.39 17.25 21.74
N GLY A 136 9.65 17.38 21.33
CA GLY A 136 10.02 17.34 19.91
C GLY A 136 9.87 18.70 19.22
N SER A 137 9.53 18.65 17.93
CA SER A 137 9.48 19.83 17.05
C SER A 137 8.08 20.46 16.98
N LEU A 138 7.92 21.54 16.22
CA LEU A 138 6.60 22.14 15.94
C LEU A 138 5.70 21.25 15.06
N LYS A 139 6.28 20.30 14.32
CA LYS A 139 5.54 19.41 13.41
C LYS A 139 4.53 18.58 14.21
N TYR A 140 3.35 18.37 13.64
CA TYR A 140 2.30 17.58 14.25
C TYR A 140 2.74 16.12 14.40
N GLU A 141 2.54 15.55 15.59
CA GLU A 141 2.79 14.14 15.88
C GLU A 141 1.44 13.42 16.06
N PHE A 142 1.20 12.37 15.27
CA PHE A 142 -0.04 11.60 15.34
C PHE A 142 -0.12 10.79 16.63
N SER A 143 -1.27 10.84 17.31
CA SER A 143 -1.58 9.94 18.42
C SER A 143 -2.06 8.57 17.90
N ASN A 144 -2.25 7.62 18.82
CA ASN A 144 -2.82 6.30 18.49
C ASN A 144 -4.32 6.35 18.18
N GLU A 145 -5.02 7.46 18.48
CA GLU A 145 -6.46 7.63 18.21
C GLU A 145 -6.77 7.71 16.71
N PHE A 146 -5.75 7.97 15.87
CA PHE A 146 -5.90 7.95 14.41
C PHE A 146 -6.52 6.65 13.91
N ASP A 147 -6.16 5.52 14.51
CA ASP A 147 -6.64 4.20 14.06
C ASP A 147 -8.16 4.01 14.31
N LEU A 148 -8.85 4.96 14.96
CA LEU A 148 -10.30 4.97 15.20
C LEU A 148 -11.06 5.91 14.24
N SER A 149 -10.36 6.74 13.48
CA SER A 149 -10.98 7.69 12.54
C SER A 149 -11.57 6.95 11.33
N PRO A 150 -12.71 7.40 10.75
CA PRO A 150 -13.47 8.63 11.06
C PRO A 150 -14.59 8.43 12.10
N PHE A 151 -14.70 7.26 12.72
CA PHE A 151 -15.82 6.97 13.62
C PHE A 151 -15.60 7.62 14.98
N GLN A 152 -16.45 8.60 15.31
CA GLN A 152 -16.55 9.09 16.67
C GLN A 152 -17.34 8.08 17.48
N LEU A 153 -16.62 7.18 18.15
CA LEU A 153 -17.23 6.34 19.18
C LEU A 153 -17.79 7.27 20.26
N ALA A 154 -19.04 7.03 20.67
CA ALA A 154 -19.55 7.65 21.88
C ALA A 154 -18.56 7.34 23.02
N LYS A 155 -18.32 8.31 23.93
CA LYS A 155 -17.48 8.07 25.12
C LYS A 155 -18.12 6.97 25.95
N ALA A 156 -17.77 5.72 25.64
CA ALA A 156 -18.25 4.57 26.35
C ALA A 156 -17.51 4.51 27.68
N THR A 157 -18.25 4.53 28.78
CA THR A 157 -17.70 4.26 30.11
C THR A 157 -17.30 2.79 30.28
N ASP A 158 -17.83 1.89 29.43
CA ASP A 158 -17.52 0.45 29.42
C ASP A 158 -17.50 -0.09 27.97
N GLU A 159 -16.31 -0.22 27.39
CA GLU A 159 -16.07 -0.75 26.05
C GLU A 159 -16.54 -2.21 25.90
N ARG A 160 -16.43 -3.01 26.96
CA ARG A 160 -16.80 -4.43 26.94
C ARG A 160 -18.31 -4.59 26.86
N ALA A 161 -19.05 -3.83 27.65
CA ALA A 161 -20.51 -3.84 27.59
C ALA A 161 -21.02 -3.49 26.18
N GLN A 162 -20.36 -2.54 25.51
CA GLN A 162 -20.70 -2.16 24.13
C GLN A 162 -20.42 -3.29 23.12
N ILE A 163 -19.28 -3.99 23.24
CA ILE A 163 -18.99 -5.17 22.41
C ILE A 163 -20.08 -6.22 22.56
N GLU A 164 -20.48 -6.53 23.80
CA GLU A 164 -21.52 -7.53 24.09
C GLU A 164 -22.89 -7.12 23.55
N GLU A 165 -23.28 -5.85 23.71
CA GLU A 165 -24.52 -5.29 23.19
C GLU A 165 -24.58 -5.38 21.66
N LEU A 166 -23.50 -4.97 20.98
CA LEU A 166 -23.42 -5.01 19.52
C LEU A 166 -23.44 -6.43 18.97
N LEU A 167 -22.73 -7.37 19.62
CA LEU A 167 -22.78 -8.78 19.25
C LEU A 167 -24.19 -9.35 19.37
N ASN A 168 -24.87 -9.08 20.49
CA ASN A 168 -26.26 -9.52 20.68
C ASN A 168 -27.18 -8.89 19.62
N HIS A 169 -27.04 -7.59 19.36
CA HIS A 169 -27.83 -6.90 18.35
C HIS A 169 -27.64 -7.51 16.96
N LEU A 170 -26.39 -7.77 16.56
CA LEU A 170 -26.06 -8.38 15.27
C LEU A 170 -26.63 -9.80 15.15
N VAL A 171 -26.56 -10.61 16.20
CA VAL A 171 -27.13 -11.96 16.19
C VAL A 171 -28.66 -11.93 16.10
N THR A 172 -29.33 -11.08 16.89
CA THR A 172 -30.79 -11.06 16.98
C THR A 172 -31.44 -10.51 15.71
N HIS A 173 -30.87 -9.46 15.10
CA HIS A 173 -31.52 -8.75 13.99
C HIS A 173 -31.11 -9.24 12.60
N ASN A 174 -30.24 -10.26 12.51
CA ASN A 174 -29.73 -10.79 11.23
C ASN A 174 -29.88 -12.32 11.10
N ALA A 175 -30.80 -12.92 11.86
CA ALA A 175 -30.96 -14.38 11.90
C ALA A 175 -31.60 -14.95 10.61
N GLU A 176 -32.54 -14.22 10.00
CA GLU A 176 -33.27 -14.66 8.80
C GLU A 176 -32.82 -13.90 7.55
N GLU A 177 -32.80 -12.57 7.63
CA GLU A 177 -32.36 -11.66 6.58
C GLU A 177 -31.40 -10.63 7.17
N VAL A 178 -30.43 -10.18 6.36
CA VAL A 178 -29.49 -9.15 6.78
C VAL A 178 -30.23 -7.81 6.87
N ASN A 179 -30.21 -7.20 8.06
CA ASN A 179 -30.78 -5.88 8.29
C ASN A 179 -29.95 -4.80 7.58
N ASP A 180 -30.63 -3.78 7.02
CA ASP A 180 -29.98 -2.64 6.36
C ASP A 180 -28.94 -1.92 7.24
N HIS A 181 -29.12 -1.93 8.56
CA HIS A 181 -28.21 -1.29 9.53
C HIS A 181 -27.08 -2.22 10.01
N ALA A 182 -27.10 -3.50 9.62
CA ALA A 182 -26.10 -4.48 10.05
C ALA A 182 -24.66 -4.08 9.68
N PRO A 183 -24.36 -3.54 8.48
CA PRO A 183 -23.01 -3.11 8.14
C PRO A 183 -22.49 -2.01 9.07
N LEU A 184 -23.34 -1.05 9.45
CA LEU A 184 -22.96 0.03 10.37
C LEU A 184 -22.70 -0.51 11.78
N LYS A 185 -23.59 -1.37 12.29
CA LYS A 185 -23.42 -2.02 13.60
C LYS A 185 -22.19 -2.93 13.65
N TYR A 186 -21.87 -3.59 12.54
CA TYR A 186 -20.67 -4.39 12.40
C TYR A 186 -19.39 -3.54 12.39
N LEU A 187 -19.41 -2.39 11.72
CA LEU A 187 -18.32 -1.42 11.78
C LEU A 187 -18.14 -0.87 13.21
N GLU A 188 -19.22 -0.53 13.91
CA GLU A 188 -19.18 -0.13 15.33
C GLU A 188 -18.54 -1.23 16.20
N LEU A 189 -18.91 -2.50 16.01
CA LEU A 189 -18.31 -3.63 16.71
C LEU A 189 -16.79 -3.71 16.46
N ILE A 190 -16.36 -3.57 15.21
CA ILE A 190 -14.93 -3.57 14.85
C ILE A 190 -14.18 -2.44 15.55
N GLN A 191 -14.76 -1.25 15.64
CA GLN A 191 -14.12 -0.10 16.30
C GLN A 191 -13.94 -0.32 17.80
N PHE A 192 -14.93 -0.87 18.50
CA PHE A 192 -14.77 -1.21 19.92
C PHE A 192 -13.78 -2.36 20.12
N LEU A 193 -13.81 -3.39 19.26
CA LEU A 193 -12.82 -4.49 19.33
C LEU A 193 -11.39 -4.01 19.01
N ARG A 194 -11.21 -2.92 18.27
CA ARG A 194 -9.90 -2.31 18.00
C ARG A 194 -9.31 -1.64 19.25
N LEU A 195 -10.15 -1.16 20.16
CA LEU A 195 -9.75 -0.61 21.46
C LEU A 195 -9.41 -1.71 22.49
N ALA A 196 -10.05 -2.87 22.36
CA ALA A 196 -9.90 -3.98 23.31
C ALA A 196 -8.45 -4.49 23.37
N ARG A 197 -7.96 -4.70 24.60
CA ARG A 197 -6.69 -5.41 24.81
C ARG A 197 -6.89 -6.91 24.60
N TYR A 198 -5.76 -7.61 24.55
CA TYR A 198 -5.78 -9.07 24.36
C TYR A 198 -6.63 -9.78 25.43
N GLU A 199 -6.50 -9.37 26.69
CA GLU A 199 -7.23 -9.94 27.82
C GLU A 199 -8.75 -9.72 27.70
N ASP A 200 -9.14 -8.57 27.15
CA ASP A 200 -10.55 -8.23 26.91
C ASP A 200 -11.15 -9.14 25.81
N LEU A 201 -10.39 -9.43 24.75
CA LEU A 201 -10.77 -10.40 23.71
C LEU A 201 -10.94 -11.81 24.30
N GLU A 202 -10.08 -12.23 25.23
CA GLU A 202 -10.20 -13.54 25.89
C GLU A 202 -11.46 -13.66 26.75
N VAL A 203 -11.83 -12.60 27.47
CA VAL A 203 -13.05 -12.58 28.28
C VAL A 203 -14.29 -12.71 27.39
N VAL A 204 -14.37 -11.92 26.32
CA VAL A 204 -15.47 -11.97 25.35
C VAL A 204 -15.53 -13.35 24.68
N TRP A 205 -14.39 -13.91 24.28
CA TRP A 205 -14.31 -15.25 23.71
C TRP A 205 -14.87 -16.31 24.64
N ASN A 206 -14.42 -16.35 25.89
CA ASN A 206 -14.85 -17.38 26.84
C ASN A 206 -16.35 -17.35 27.13
N LYS A 207 -16.98 -16.16 27.03
CA LYS A 207 -18.42 -16.00 27.13
C LYS A 207 -19.17 -16.58 25.94
N TYR A 208 -18.71 -16.31 24.71
CA TYR A 208 -19.46 -16.59 23.48
C TYR A 208 -18.98 -17.80 22.68
N LYS A 209 -17.85 -18.44 23.03
CA LYS A 209 -17.25 -19.54 22.25
C LYS A 209 -18.16 -20.75 22.04
N ASN A 210 -19.13 -20.96 22.92
CA ASN A 210 -20.10 -22.07 22.85
C ASN A 210 -21.47 -21.65 22.27
N MET A 211 -21.61 -20.41 21.78
CA MET A 211 -22.81 -19.88 21.16
C MET A 211 -22.55 -19.69 19.65
N PRO A 212 -23.02 -20.60 18.77
CA PRO A 212 -22.57 -20.65 17.37
C PRO A 212 -22.68 -19.33 16.60
N SER A 213 -23.81 -18.63 16.72
CA SER A 213 -24.04 -17.35 16.02
C SER A 213 -23.12 -16.25 16.55
N HIS A 214 -23.04 -16.06 17.87
CA HIS A 214 -22.14 -15.06 18.48
C HIS A 214 -20.68 -15.35 18.19
N ARG A 215 -20.29 -16.63 18.28
CA ARG A 215 -18.95 -17.10 17.96
C ARG A 215 -18.57 -16.71 16.53
N LEU A 216 -19.45 -16.96 15.56
CA LEU A 216 -19.22 -16.61 14.16
C LEU A 216 -19.04 -15.09 13.98
N TRP A 217 -19.98 -14.28 14.48
CA TRP A 217 -19.87 -12.82 14.40
C TRP A 217 -18.59 -12.28 15.04
N LEU A 218 -18.18 -12.84 16.17
CA LEU A 218 -16.96 -12.47 16.87
C LEU A 218 -15.72 -12.81 16.04
N ILE A 219 -15.53 -14.06 15.62
CA ILE A 219 -14.31 -14.46 14.89
C ILE A 219 -14.18 -13.76 13.53
N GLU A 220 -15.29 -13.46 12.87
CA GLU A 220 -15.29 -12.71 11.60
C GLU A 220 -14.87 -11.24 11.82
N ALA A 221 -15.20 -10.63 12.96
CA ALA A 221 -14.81 -9.26 13.29
C ALA A 221 -13.34 -9.12 13.71
N ILE A 222 -12.74 -10.15 14.32
CA ILE A 222 -11.38 -10.09 14.88
C ILE A 222 -10.32 -9.63 13.85
N PRO A 223 -10.21 -10.22 12.64
CA PRO A 223 -9.24 -9.76 11.64
C PRO A 223 -9.40 -8.28 11.23
N ALA A 224 -10.65 -7.80 11.15
CA ALA A 224 -10.98 -6.44 10.71
C ALA A 224 -10.60 -5.36 11.74
N THR A 225 -10.33 -5.75 12.99
CA THR A 225 -9.79 -4.83 14.01
C THR A 225 -8.44 -4.24 13.58
N GLY A 226 -7.67 -4.96 12.75
CA GLY A 226 -6.41 -4.46 12.21
C GLY A 226 -5.23 -4.54 13.17
N THR A 227 -5.35 -5.19 14.34
CA THR A 227 -4.36 -5.12 15.43
C THR A 227 -3.44 -6.36 15.52
N SER A 228 -2.27 -6.21 16.15
CA SER A 228 -1.42 -7.36 16.48
C SER A 228 -2.10 -8.35 17.45
N ALA A 229 -2.93 -7.82 18.37
CA ALA A 229 -3.68 -8.62 19.33
C ALA A 229 -4.65 -9.57 18.64
N ALA A 230 -5.29 -9.15 17.55
CA ALA A 230 -6.18 -10.01 16.75
C ALA A 230 -5.44 -11.20 16.12
N LEU A 231 -4.26 -10.96 15.53
CA LEU A 231 -3.46 -12.04 14.95
C LEU A 231 -2.96 -13.00 16.04
N ARG A 232 -2.52 -12.45 17.18
CA ARG A 232 -2.12 -13.25 18.35
C ARG A 232 -3.28 -14.12 18.84
N PHE A 233 -4.48 -13.56 18.91
CA PHE A 233 -5.69 -14.28 19.30
C PHE A 233 -5.97 -15.46 18.38
N ILE A 234 -5.97 -15.23 17.06
CA ILE A 234 -6.20 -16.30 16.07
C ILE A 234 -5.15 -17.41 16.23
N LYS A 235 -3.87 -17.04 16.35
CA LYS A 235 -2.78 -18.00 16.57
C LYS A 235 -3.01 -18.85 17.82
N GLU A 236 -3.23 -18.21 18.96
CA GLU A 236 -3.32 -18.91 20.25
C GLU A 236 -4.58 -19.78 20.32
N LYS A 237 -5.74 -19.30 19.84
CA LYS A 237 -6.96 -20.11 19.82
C LYS A 237 -6.88 -21.29 18.86
N PHE A 238 -6.16 -21.17 17.74
CA PHE A 238 -5.90 -22.33 16.89
C PHE A 238 -4.94 -23.33 17.55
N GLN A 239 -3.86 -22.87 18.18
CA GLN A 239 -2.90 -23.75 18.86
C GLN A 239 -3.53 -24.52 20.02
N ALA A 240 -4.46 -23.87 20.74
CA ALA A 240 -5.24 -24.45 21.82
C ALA A 240 -6.39 -25.38 21.36
N GLU A 241 -6.58 -25.57 20.04
CA GLU A 241 -7.69 -26.35 19.45
C GLU A 241 -9.09 -25.75 19.74
N ASP A 242 -9.11 -24.49 20.16
CA ASP A 242 -10.32 -23.69 20.37
C ASP A 242 -10.89 -23.20 19.03
N LEU A 243 -10.11 -23.17 17.96
CA LEU A 243 -10.56 -22.94 16.57
C LEU A 243 -10.41 -24.19 15.71
N SER A 244 -11.45 -24.51 14.96
CA SER A 244 -11.41 -25.55 13.93
C SER A 244 -10.58 -25.11 12.72
N VAL A 245 -10.13 -26.07 11.89
CA VAL A 245 -9.39 -25.78 10.66
C VAL A 245 -10.15 -24.81 9.72
N PRO A 246 -11.46 -24.98 9.45
CA PRO A 246 -12.21 -24.02 8.61
C PRO A 246 -12.29 -22.61 9.20
N GLU A 247 -12.38 -22.48 10.52
CA GLU A 247 -12.36 -21.17 11.20
C GLU A 247 -10.98 -20.52 11.11
N ALA A 248 -9.92 -21.31 11.30
CA ALA A 248 -8.54 -20.85 11.15
C ALA A 248 -8.25 -20.40 9.71
N VAL A 249 -8.72 -21.14 8.70
CA VAL A 249 -8.58 -20.76 7.29
C VAL A 249 -9.22 -19.39 7.02
N ARG A 250 -10.49 -19.19 7.43
CA ARG A 250 -11.20 -17.92 7.20
C ARG A 250 -10.52 -16.75 7.92
N THR A 251 -10.23 -16.93 9.20
CA THR A 251 -9.66 -15.87 10.03
C THR A 251 -8.23 -15.51 9.63
N LEU A 252 -7.38 -16.49 9.29
CA LEU A 252 -6.01 -16.23 8.84
C LEU A 252 -5.98 -15.55 7.46
N VAL A 253 -6.80 -15.99 6.50
CA VAL A 253 -6.90 -15.31 5.19
C VAL A 253 -7.33 -13.86 5.36
N ALA A 254 -8.37 -13.61 6.16
CA ALA A 254 -8.80 -12.26 6.47
C ALA A 254 -7.68 -11.45 7.18
N ALA A 255 -6.97 -12.07 8.12
CA ALA A 255 -5.90 -11.41 8.87
C ALA A 255 -4.73 -11.00 7.97
N VAL A 256 -4.35 -11.79 6.97
CA VAL A 256 -3.31 -11.44 5.99
C VAL A 256 -3.60 -10.07 5.35
N HIS A 257 -4.85 -9.84 4.97
CA HIS A 257 -5.25 -8.61 4.29
C HIS A 257 -5.58 -7.47 5.24
N MET A 258 -6.28 -7.73 6.35
CA MET A 258 -6.85 -6.69 7.21
C MET A 258 -5.95 -6.26 8.38
N VAL A 259 -5.10 -7.14 8.92
CA VAL A 259 -4.20 -6.79 10.05
C VAL A 259 -3.10 -5.85 9.58
N LYS A 260 -2.86 -4.75 10.31
CA LYS A 260 -1.79 -3.80 10.00
C LYS A 260 -0.43 -4.49 10.09
N ALA A 261 0.41 -4.28 9.09
CA ALA A 261 1.74 -4.86 9.08
C ALA A 261 2.71 -4.05 9.95
N ASN A 262 3.36 -4.70 10.90
CA ASN A 262 4.39 -4.14 11.76
C ASN A 262 5.39 -5.25 12.16
N PRO A 263 6.50 -4.92 12.84
CA PRO A 263 7.50 -5.93 13.23
C PRO A 263 6.93 -7.07 14.08
N GLU A 264 5.96 -6.78 14.95
CA GLU A 264 5.30 -7.79 15.79
C GLU A 264 4.45 -8.75 14.97
N THR A 265 3.61 -8.26 14.05
CA THR A 265 2.76 -9.11 13.21
C THR A 265 3.58 -9.94 12.23
N ILE A 266 4.67 -9.39 11.69
CA ILE A 266 5.63 -10.14 10.88
C ILE A 266 6.21 -11.28 11.71
N LYS A 267 6.61 -11.02 12.96
CA LYS A 267 7.14 -12.05 13.85
C LYS A 267 6.08 -13.10 14.20
N LEU A 268 4.83 -12.71 14.41
CA LEU A 268 3.73 -13.67 14.65
C LEU A 268 3.55 -14.61 13.46
N PHE A 269 3.50 -14.10 12.23
CA PHE A 269 3.45 -14.94 11.02
C PHE A 269 4.70 -15.83 10.90
N GLU A 270 5.89 -15.30 11.17
CA GLU A 270 7.12 -16.11 11.19
C GLU A 270 6.99 -17.31 12.14
N THR A 271 6.50 -17.09 13.37
CA THR A 271 6.31 -18.20 14.33
C THR A 271 5.26 -19.21 13.87
N LEU A 272 4.22 -18.77 13.15
CA LEU A 272 3.22 -19.68 12.57
C LEU A 272 3.83 -20.58 11.47
N THR A 273 4.87 -20.12 10.75
CA THR A 273 5.57 -20.97 9.75
C THR A 273 6.31 -22.15 10.39
N GLU A 274 6.57 -22.09 11.70
CA GLU A 274 7.25 -23.13 12.47
C GLU A 274 6.26 -24.07 13.20
N ASP A 275 4.97 -23.77 13.16
CA ASP A 275 3.96 -24.53 13.86
C ASP A 275 3.65 -25.87 13.16
N ASN A 276 3.75 -26.97 13.91
CA ASN A 276 3.56 -28.31 13.36
C ASN A 276 2.11 -28.58 12.91
N LYS A 277 1.11 -28.02 13.59
CA LYS A 277 -0.32 -28.20 13.24
C LYS A 277 -0.65 -27.44 11.96
N ILE A 278 -0.11 -26.22 11.82
CA ILE A 278 -0.20 -25.43 10.58
C ILE A 278 0.46 -26.19 9.44
N ASN A 279 1.70 -26.66 9.64
CA ASN A 279 2.46 -27.34 8.59
C ASN A 279 1.85 -28.69 8.18
N ALA A 280 1.13 -29.37 9.09
CA ALA A 280 0.43 -30.62 8.79
C ALA A 280 -0.80 -30.42 7.87
N ASN A 281 -1.36 -29.20 7.80
CA ASN A 281 -2.47 -28.88 6.91
C ASN A 281 -1.97 -28.06 5.71
N PRO A 282 -2.01 -28.60 4.47
CA PRO A 282 -1.46 -27.90 3.30
C PRO A 282 -2.06 -26.52 3.03
N VAL A 283 -3.36 -26.35 3.28
CA VAL A 283 -4.07 -25.09 3.05
C VAL A 283 -3.63 -24.03 4.05
N LEU A 284 -3.61 -24.36 5.35
CA LEU A 284 -3.13 -23.45 6.40
C LEU A 284 -1.65 -23.11 6.21
N ARG A 285 -0.83 -24.10 5.85
CA ARG A 285 0.57 -23.90 5.51
C ARG A 285 0.72 -22.85 4.41
N GLU A 286 0.02 -23.02 3.29
CA GLU A 286 0.09 -22.07 2.18
C GLU A 286 -0.35 -20.66 2.60
N ILE A 287 -1.48 -20.54 3.30
CA ILE A 287 -1.99 -19.24 3.81
C ILE A 287 -0.96 -18.54 4.69
N VAL A 288 -0.36 -19.24 5.64
CA VAL A 288 0.59 -18.66 6.59
C VAL A 288 1.88 -18.24 5.89
N PHE A 289 2.44 -19.09 5.02
CA PHE A 289 3.66 -18.76 4.29
C PHE A 289 3.46 -17.59 3.32
N LEU A 290 2.40 -17.62 2.52
CA LEU A 290 2.08 -16.52 1.60
C LEU A 290 1.74 -15.23 2.37
N GLY A 291 1.04 -15.37 3.50
CA GLY A 291 0.71 -14.30 4.42
C GLY A 291 1.93 -13.63 5.04
N TYR A 292 2.96 -14.40 5.39
CA TYR A 292 4.24 -13.86 5.85
C TYR A 292 4.87 -12.94 4.79
N GLY A 293 4.93 -13.39 3.54
CA GLY A 293 5.42 -12.57 2.42
C GLY A 293 4.59 -11.29 2.25
N THR A 294 3.26 -11.40 2.29
CA THR A 294 2.36 -10.25 2.19
C THR A 294 2.54 -9.25 3.34
N MET A 295 2.73 -9.71 4.58
CA MET A 295 2.99 -8.82 5.72
C MET A 295 4.28 -8.03 5.55
N ILE A 296 5.33 -8.66 5.01
CA ILE A 296 6.56 -7.96 4.69
C ILE A 296 6.29 -6.90 3.62
N SER A 297 5.64 -7.25 2.51
CA SER A 297 5.31 -6.30 1.45
C SER A 297 4.51 -5.10 1.95
N LYS A 298 3.48 -5.33 2.77
CA LYS A 298 2.67 -4.26 3.37
C LYS A 298 3.50 -3.35 4.27
N TYR A 299 4.37 -3.92 5.10
CA TYR A 299 5.26 -3.15 5.96
C TYR A 299 6.24 -2.30 5.15
N CYS A 300 6.84 -2.87 4.10
CA CYS A 300 7.76 -2.16 3.21
C CYS A 300 7.08 -1.04 2.42
N ALA A 301 5.79 -1.15 2.12
CA ALA A 301 5.04 -0.13 1.40
C ALA A 301 4.70 1.10 2.27
N GLU A 302 4.57 0.91 3.59
CA GLU A 302 4.17 1.97 4.54
C GLU A 302 5.36 2.52 5.37
N SER A 303 6.51 1.83 5.39
CA SER A 303 7.69 2.19 6.18
C SER A 303 8.84 2.66 5.29
N ASP A 304 9.49 3.76 5.68
CA ASP A 304 10.72 4.25 5.02
C ASP A 304 11.88 3.25 5.12
N VAL A 305 11.85 2.39 6.15
CA VAL A 305 12.86 1.36 6.39
C VAL A 305 12.25 -0.01 6.15
N SER A 306 12.88 -0.77 5.25
CA SER A 306 12.52 -2.13 4.90
C SER A 306 13.67 -3.09 5.22
N PRO A 307 13.69 -3.71 6.43
CA PRO A 307 14.80 -4.56 6.85
C PRO A 307 14.84 -5.88 6.08
N ALA A 308 15.99 -6.18 5.47
CA ALA A 308 16.25 -7.45 4.80
C ALA A 308 16.20 -8.67 5.76
N GLU A 309 16.32 -8.45 7.08
CA GLU A 309 16.25 -9.50 8.09
C GLU A 309 14.95 -10.31 8.02
N HIS A 310 13.82 -9.67 7.69
CA HIS A 310 12.53 -10.37 7.56
C HIS A 310 12.49 -11.35 6.38
N ILE A 311 13.39 -11.22 5.41
CA ILE A 311 13.42 -12.08 4.22
C ILE A 311 14.35 -13.29 4.42
N LYS A 312 15.39 -13.15 5.26
CA LYS A 312 16.42 -14.17 5.46
C LYS A 312 15.88 -15.56 5.84
N PRO A 313 14.88 -15.71 6.73
CA PRO A 313 14.36 -17.03 7.09
C PRO A 313 13.87 -17.83 5.86
N ILE A 314 13.16 -17.16 4.95
CA ILE A 314 12.64 -17.79 3.73
C ILE A 314 13.74 -18.04 2.72
N GLN A 315 14.73 -17.15 2.60
CA GLN A 315 15.90 -17.39 1.75
C GLN A 315 16.70 -18.62 2.18
N LYS A 316 16.87 -18.82 3.49
CA LYS A 316 17.52 -20.01 4.04
C LYS A 316 16.73 -21.27 3.69
N ARG A 317 15.42 -21.28 3.96
CA ARG A 317 14.52 -22.40 3.63
C ARG A 317 14.51 -22.72 2.13
N LEU A 318 14.50 -21.71 1.27
CA LEU A 318 14.62 -21.88 -0.18
C LEU A 318 15.93 -22.56 -0.56
N SER A 319 17.06 -22.10 -0.02
CA SER A 319 18.37 -22.70 -0.29
C SER A 319 18.43 -24.18 0.15
N GLU A 320 17.83 -24.50 1.30
CA GLU A 320 17.75 -25.87 1.81
C GLU A 320 16.85 -26.74 0.92
N ALA A 321 15.67 -26.28 0.54
CA ALA A 321 14.75 -26.99 -0.34
C ALA A 321 15.38 -27.26 -1.72
N VAL A 322 16.11 -26.29 -2.28
CA VAL A 322 16.88 -26.47 -3.52
C VAL A 322 17.94 -27.54 -3.36
N SER A 323 18.69 -27.54 -2.25
CA SER A 323 19.73 -28.55 -2.00
C SER A 323 19.19 -29.98 -1.86
N LYS A 324 17.94 -30.12 -1.39
CA LYS A 324 17.25 -31.40 -1.21
C LYS A 324 16.40 -31.83 -2.40
N GLY A 325 16.19 -30.95 -3.38
CA GLY A 325 15.30 -31.20 -4.51
C GLY A 325 13.80 -31.20 -4.16
N GLU A 326 13.41 -30.52 -3.08
CA GLU A 326 12.02 -30.49 -2.58
C GLU A 326 11.16 -29.51 -3.40
N THR A 327 10.69 -29.96 -4.56
CA THR A 327 10.06 -29.09 -5.59
C THR A 327 8.88 -28.25 -5.07
N GLU A 328 7.95 -28.83 -4.30
CA GLU A 328 6.78 -28.09 -3.80
C GLU A 328 7.18 -27.03 -2.76
N ASP A 329 8.22 -27.30 -1.98
CA ASP A 329 8.75 -26.34 -1.00
C ASP A 329 9.50 -25.20 -1.69
N ILE A 330 10.28 -25.51 -2.74
CA ILE A 330 10.90 -24.49 -3.59
C ILE A 330 9.82 -23.56 -4.15
N ILE A 331 8.75 -24.12 -4.73
CA ILE A 331 7.62 -23.35 -5.28
C ILE A 331 6.99 -22.46 -4.20
N LEU A 332 6.67 -23.01 -3.04
CA LEU A 332 6.06 -22.23 -1.95
C LEU A 332 6.97 -21.08 -1.52
N TYR A 333 8.24 -21.34 -1.22
CA TYR A 333 9.15 -20.30 -0.74
C TYR A 333 9.42 -19.22 -1.80
N VAL A 334 9.44 -19.58 -3.08
CA VAL A 334 9.53 -18.61 -4.18
C VAL A 334 8.30 -17.72 -4.25
N LYS A 335 7.10 -18.27 -4.08
CA LYS A 335 5.86 -17.48 -3.99
C LYS A 335 5.88 -16.54 -2.79
N VAL A 336 6.41 -16.97 -1.64
CA VAL A 336 6.58 -16.08 -0.47
C VAL A 336 7.50 -14.91 -0.80
N LEU A 337 8.65 -15.16 -1.44
CA LEU A 337 9.56 -14.10 -1.87
C LEU A 337 8.91 -13.17 -2.91
N GLY A 338 8.09 -13.72 -3.80
CA GLY A 338 7.31 -12.97 -4.79
C GLY A 338 6.25 -12.06 -4.16
N ASN A 339 5.49 -12.58 -3.18
CA ASN A 339 4.54 -11.77 -2.40
C ASN A 339 5.25 -10.67 -1.63
N ALA A 340 6.40 -10.96 -1.02
CA ALA A 340 7.18 -9.96 -0.30
C ALA A 340 7.71 -8.85 -1.21
N GLY A 341 8.05 -9.16 -2.46
CA GLY A 341 8.51 -8.17 -3.44
C GLY A 341 9.80 -7.43 -3.05
N HIS A 342 10.53 -7.94 -2.06
CA HIS A 342 11.68 -7.26 -1.48
C HIS A 342 12.91 -7.38 -2.38
N PRO A 343 13.68 -6.29 -2.65
CA PRO A 343 14.85 -6.32 -3.52
C PRO A 343 15.92 -7.35 -3.13
N SER A 344 16.09 -7.65 -1.83
CA SER A 344 17.06 -8.67 -1.38
C SER A 344 16.74 -10.09 -1.89
N SER A 345 15.50 -10.36 -2.33
CA SER A 345 15.08 -11.64 -2.89
C SER A 345 15.64 -11.92 -4.28
N LEU A 346 16.05 -10.88 -5.04
CA LEU A 346 16.48 -11.00 -6.44
C LEU A 346 17.60 -12.01 -6.63
N LYS A 347 18.60 -12.01 -5.75
CA LYS A 347 19.74 -12.95 -5.83
C LYS A 347 19.30 -14.39 -5.62
N SER A 348 18.42 -14.65 -4.67
CA SER A 348 17.93 -16.00 -4.37
C SER A 348 17.02 -16.53 -5.47
N ILE A 349 16.15 -15.68 -6.03
CA ILE A 349 15.28 -16.00 -7.16
C ILE A 349 16.13 -16.24 -8.44
N THR A 350 17.13 -15.41 -8.71
CA THR A 350 17.99 -15.57 -9.90
C THR A 350 18.75 -16.90 -9.87
N LYS A 351 19.17 -17.37 -8.69
CA LYS A 351 19.88 -18.65 -8.53
C LYS A 351 19.08 -19.89 -8.92
N ILE A 352 17.75 -19.79 -9.01
CA ILE A 352 16.88 -20.91 -9.40
C ILE A 352 16.31 -20.76 -10.81
N MET A 353 16.74 -19.73 -11.55
CA MET A 353 16.32 -19.49 -12.93
C MET A 353 16.95 -20.49 -13.90
N PRO A 354 16.30 -20.75 -15.05
CA PRO A 354 16.80 -21.64 -16.09
C PRO A 354 17.92 -21.00 -16.93
N ILE A 355 18.96 -20.48 -16.28
CA ILE A 355 20.09 -19.86 -17.00
C ILE A 355 21.01 -20.96 -17.52
N HIS A 356 21.29 -20.95 -18.82
CA HIS A 356 22.17 -21.92 -19.47
C HIS A 356 23.52 -22.05 -18.74
N GLY A 357 23.97 -23.29 -18.54
CA GLY A 357 25.25 -23.59 -17.86
C GLY A 357 25.18 -23.53 -16.33
N THR A 358 24.01 -23.25 -15.73
CA THR A 358 23.82 -23.30 -14.27
C THR A 358 23.16 -24.60 -13.83
N ALA A 359 23.42 -25.03 -12.59
CA ALA A 359 22.75 -26.20 -12.00
C ALA A 359 21.22 -26.02 -11.89
N ALA A 360 20.74 -24.78 -11.87
CA ALA A 360 19.31 -24.48 -11.81
C ALA A 360 18.56 -24.78 -13.12
N ALA A 361 19.26 -24.92 -14.25
CA ALA A 361 18.65 -25.29 -15.53
C ALA A 361 17.97 -26.67 -15.49
N SER A 362 18.39 -27.57 -14.58
CA SER A 362 17.77 -28.90 -14.42
C SER A 362 16.58 -28.92 -13.45
N LEU A 363 16.24 -27.78 -12.82
CA LEU A 363 15.05 -27.72 -11.96
C LEU A 363 13.77 -27.91 -12.79
N PRO A 364 12.69 -28.43 -12.20
CA PRO A 364 11.43 -28.61 -12.93
C PRO A 364 10.88 -27.29 -13.47
N ILE A 365 10.25 -27.33 -14.65
CA ILE A 365 9.66 -26.14 -15.29
C ILE A 365 8.68 -25.39 -14.38
N ARG A 366 7.95 -26.09 -13.50
CA ARG A 366 7.07 -25.48 -12.50
C ARG A 366 7.81 -24.52 -11.55
N VAL A 367 9.05 -24.86 -11.16
CA VAL A 367 9.90 -23.97 -10.35
C VAL A 367 10.28 -22.73 -11.16
N HIS A 368 10.67 -22.90 -12.42
CA HIS A 368 11.05 -21.78 -13.29
C HIS A 368 9.90 -20.81 -13.56
N ILE A 369 8.68 -21.33 -13.76
CA ILE A 369 7.47 -20.53 -13.92
C ILE A 369 7.28 -19.61 -12.72
N GLU A 370 7.33 -20.18 -11.51
CA GLU A 370 7.13 -19.43 -10.27
C GLU A 370 8.28 -18.47 -9.99
N ALA A 371 9.52 -18.84 -10.32
CA ALA A 371 10.68 -17.97 -10.20
C ALA A 371 10.56 -16.72 -11.07
N ILE A 372 10.11 -16.87 -12.33
CA ILE A 372 9.87 -15.75 -13.23
C ILE A 372 8.73 -14.87 -12.68
N MET A 373 7.61 -15.47 -12.28
CA MET A 373 6.45 -14.73 -11.78
C MET A 373 6.70 -14.00 -10.46
N ALA A 374 7.61 -14.51 -9.61
CA ALA A 374 8.01 -13.84 -8.38
C ALA A 374 8.69 -12.48 -8.60
N LEU A 375 9.18 -12.18 -9.82
CA LEU A 375 9.78 -10.90 -10.15
C LEU A 375 8.77 -9.76 -10.31
N ARG A 376 7.46 -10.04 -10.44
CA ARG A 376 6.43 -9.03 -10.75
C ARG A 376 6.34 -7.91 -9.72
N ASN A 377 6.37 -8.24 -8.43
CA ASN A 377 6.33 -7.21 -7.38
C ASN A 377 7.68 -6.50 -7.23
N ILE A 378 8.79 -7.21 -7.44
CA ILE A 378 10.14 -6.62 -7.43
C ILE A 378 10.31 -5.64 -8.60
N ALA A 379 9.67 -5.88 -9.74
CA ALA A 379 9.71 -5.00 -10.92
C ALA A 379 9.22 -3.57 -10.63
N LYS A 380 8.40 -3.39 -9.58
CA LYS A 380 7.85 -2.09 -9.18
C LYS A 380 8.91 -1.22 -8.49
N THR A 381 9.86 -1.83 -7.79
CA THR A 381 10.92 -1.15 -7.03
C THR A 381 12.25 -1.19 -7.75
N GLU A 382 12.59 -2.31 -8.40
CA GLU A 382 13.85 -2.55 -9.11
C GLU A 382 13.63 -2.86 -10.62
N PRO A 383 12.99 -1.97 -11.40
CA PRO A 383 12.60 -2.26 -12.77
C PRO A 383 13.80 -2.57 -13.67
N ARG A 384 14.95 -1.91 -13.47
CA ARG A 384 16.15 -2.11 -14.31
C ARG A 384 16.74 -3.51 -14.17
N MET A 385 16.93 -3.98 -12.93
CA MET A 385 17.48 -5.31 -12.68
C MET A 385 16.55 -6.41 -13.20
N VAL A 386 15.23 -6.22 -13.05
CA VAL A 386 14.24 -7.16 -13.58
C VAL A 386 14.21 -7.15 -15.11
N GLN A 387 14.35 -5.98 -15.75
CA GLN A 387 14.41 -5.87 -17.21
C GLN A 387 15.57 -6.68 -17.80
N GLU A 388 16.76 -6.57 -17.23
CA GLU A 388 17.95 -7.30 -17.70
C GLU A 388 17.72 -8.81 -17.68
N LEU A 389 17.23 -9.33 -16.56
CA LEU A 389 16.97 -10.76 -16.39
C LEU A 389 15.82 -11.26 -17.28
N ALA A 390 14.68 -10.54 -17.30
CA ALA A 390 13.53 -10.92 -18.09
C ALA A 390 13.83 -10.86 -19.60
N LEU A 391 14.61 -9.87 -20.06
CA LEU A 391 15.05 -9.80 -21.45
C LEU A 391 16.00 -10.96 -21.79
N GLN A 392 16.95 -11.29 -20.91
CA GLN A 392 17.86 -12.41 -21.12
C GLN A 392 17.08 -13.72 -21.31
N LEU A 393 16.12 -14.01 -20.44
CA LEU A 393 15.28 -15.21 -20.54
C LEU A 393 14.38 -15.19 -21.78
N TYR A 394 13.83 -14.03 -22.15
CA TYR A 394 13.03 -13.91 -23.37
C TYR A 394 13.85 -14.20 -24.64
N MET A 395 15.11 -13.74 -24.69
CA MET A 395 15.96 -13.85 -25.89
C MET A 395 16.59 -15.23 -26.07
N ASP A 396 16.61 -16.08 -25.04
CA ASP A 396 17.13 -17.44 -25.12
C ASP A 396 16.16 -18.36 -25.87
N LYS A 397 16.46 -18.64 -27.15
CA LYS A 397 15.65 -19.51 -28.02
C LYS A 397 15.65 -20.97 -27.60
N ALA A 398 16.57 -21.41 -26.74
CA ALA A 398 16.61 -22.78 -26.24
C ALA A 398 15.61 -23.02 -25.09
N LEU A 399 15.09 -21.94 -24.48
CA LEU A 399 14.11 -22.05 -23.40
C LEU A 399 12.72 -22.44 -23.91
N ASP A 400 11.98 -23.12 -23.03
CA ASP A 400 10.58 -23.43 -23.26
C ASP A 400 9.77 -22.17 -23.57
N SER A 401 8.88 -22.27 -24.55
CA SER A 401 8.04 -21.16 -24.99
C SER A 401 7.26 -20.48 -23.86
N VAL A 402 6.77 -21.24 -22.88
CA VAL A 402 6.03 -20.72 -21.72
C VAL A 402 6.92 -19.80 -20.89
N LEU A 403 8.17 -20.19 -20.64
CA LEU A 403 9.11 -19.38 -19.85
C LEU A 403 9.45 -18.06 -20.55
N ARG A 404 9.60 -18.10 -21.88
CA ARG A 404 9.84 -16.90 -22.70
C ARG A 404 8.61 -15.97 -22.69
N MET A 405 7.40 -16.51 -22.80
CA MET A 405 6.16 -15.73 -22.71
C MET A 405 5.95 -15.12 -21.32
N LEU A 406 6.21 -15.85 -20.24
CA LEU A 406 6.16 -15.32 -18.87
C LEU A 406 7.21 -14.22 -18.66
N SER A 407 8.41 -14.39 -19.22
CA SER A 407 9.44 -13.35 -19.20
C SER A 407 9.00 -12.10 -19.94
N CYS A 408 8.28 -12.24 -21.05
CA CYS A 408 7.63 -11.11 -21.72
C CYS A 408 6.62 -10.42 -20.80
N ILE A 409 5.75 -11.15 -20.09
CA ILE A 409 4.79 -10.56 -19.13
C ILE A 409 5.54 -9.73 -18.08
N VAL A 410 6.52 -10.32 -17.40
CA VAL A 410 7.33 -9.65 -16.38
C VAL A 410 8.04 -8.43 -16.94
N LEU A 411 8.56 -8.51 -18.17
CA LEU A 411 9.22 -7.38 -18.82
C LEU A 411 8.27 -6.19 -19.02
N PHE A 412 6.99 -6.42 -19.35
CA PHE A 412 6.01 -5.35 -19.49
C PHE A 412 5.57 -4.74 -18.14
N GLU A 413 5.60 -5.51 -17.05
CA GLU A 413 5.34 -5.00 -15.68
C GLU A 413 6.39 -3.96 -15.25
N THR A 414 7.60 -3.99 -15.82
CA THR A 414 8.67 -3.02 -15.56
C THR A 414 8.46 -1.67 -16.26
N LYS A 415 7.34 -1.48 -16.99
CA LYS A 415 7.02 -0.28 -17.78
C LYS A 415 8.16 0.05 -18.77
N PRO A 416 8.47 -0.86 -19.71
CA PRO A 416 9.69 -0.81 -20.51
C PRO A 416 9.74 0.41 -21.44
N SER A 417 10.97 0.84 -21.77
CA SER A 417 11.21 1.99 -22.62
C SER A 417 10.90 1.71 -24.10
N MET A 418 10.79 2.77 -24.90
CA MET A 418 10.68 2.70 -26.37
C MET A 418 11.77 1.83 -27.00
N ALA A 419 13.02 1.99 -26.54
CA ALA A 419 14.15 1.24 -27.06
C ALA A 419 14.00 -0.26 -26.78
N LEU A 420 13.64 -0.61 -25.54
CA LEU A 420 13.47 -2.01 -25.12
C LEU A 420 12.31 -2.69 -25.86
N ILE A 421 11.17 -2.01 -26.02
CA ILE A 421 10.03 -2.51 -26.81
C ILE A 421 10.42 -2.67 -28.28
N SER A 422 11.18 -1.73 -28.85
CA SER A 422 11.67 -1.83 -30.24
C SER A 422 12.64 -3.01 -30.41
N THR A 423 13.49 -3.29 -29.43
CA THR A 423 14.36 -4.48 -29.42
C THR A 423 13.53 -5.77 -29.43
N LEU A 424 12.50 -5.87 -28.58
CA LEU A 424 11.59 -7.03 -28.58
C LEU A 424 10.89 -7.19 -29.93
N ALA A 425 10.39 -6.09 -30.52
CA ALA A 425 9.73 -6.12 -31.82
C ALA A 425 10.67 -6.63 -32.93
N ASN A 426 11.93 -6.22 -32.92
CA ASN A 426 12.92 -6.74 -33.85
C ASN A 426 13.23 -8.21 -33.62
N ALA A 427 13.31 -8.67 -32.36
CA ALA A 427 13.49 -10.08 -32.04
C ALA A 427 12.35 -10.94 -32.60
N VAL A 428 11.09 -10.49 -32.44
CA VAL A 428 9.88 -11.16 -32.96
C VAL A 428 9.91 -11.32 -34.48
N LYS A 429 10.53 -10.42 -35.25
CA LYS A 429 10.65 -10.55 -36.71
C LYS A 429 11.40 -11.82 -37.13
N SER A 430 12.34 -12.26 -36.30
CA SER A 430 13.18 -13.46 -36.51
C SER A 430 12.82 -14.59 -35.54
N GLU A 431 11.64 -14.53 -34.93
CA GLU A 431 11.16 -15.56 -34.02
C GLU A 431 10.61 -16.75 -34.80
N GLU A 432 11.16 -17.93 -34.53
CA GLU A 432 10.76 -19.18 -35.17
C GLU A 432 9.64 -19.87 -34.40
N ASN A 433 9.61 -19.68 -33.07
CA ASN A 433 8.55 -20.23 -32.24
C ASN A 433 7.28 -19.37 -32.37
N LEU A 434 6.32 -19.86 -33.15
CA LEU A 434 5.07 -19.16 -33.41
C LEU A 434 4.20 -18.93 -32.15
N GLN A 435 4.38 -19.70 -31.07
CA GLN A 435 3.71 -19.41 -29.79
C GLN A 435 4.22 -18.10 -29.20
N VAL A 436 5.54 -17.95 -29.11
CA VAL A 436 6.20 -16.74 -28.59
C VAL A 436 5.93 -15.54 -29.50
N ALA A 437 6.02 -15.73 -30.82
CA ALA A 437 5.76 -14.66 -31.78
C ALA A 437 4.32 -14.17 -31.72
N SER A 438 3.35 -15.09 -31.70
CA SER A 438 1.92 -14.78 -31.60
C SER A 438 1.60 -14.05 -30.30
N PHE A 439 2.11 -14.56 -29.17
CA PHE A 439 1.88 -13.99 -27.85
C PHE A 439 2.40 -12.56 -27.78
N THR A 440 3.68 -12.36 -28.08
CA THR A 440 4.35 -11.06 -27.99
C THR A 440 3.71 -10.03 -28.93
N TYR A 441 3.41 -10.43 -30.17
CA TYR A 441 2.70 -9.58 -31.13
C TYR A 441 1.34 -9.16 -30.62
N SER A 442 0.51 -10.10 -30.13
CA SER A 442 -0.83 -9.80 -29.62
C SER A 442 -0.81 -8.92 -28.37
N HIS A 443 0.21 -9.09 -27.50
CA HIS A 443 0.38 -8.25 -26.32
C HIS A 443 0.70 -6.80 -26.70
N MET A 444 1.71 -6.59 -27.56
CA MET A 444 2.04 -5.26 -28.07
C MET A 444 0.86 -4.65 -28.83
N LYS A 445 0.15 -5.44 -29.64
CA LYS A 445 -1.01 -4.96 -30.39
C LYS A 445 -2.12 -4.47 -29.46
N SER A 446 -2.47 -5.24 -28.43
CA SER A 446 -3.54 -4.85 -27.50
C SER A 446 -3.16 -3.62 -26.67
N LEU A 447 -1.92 -3.54 -26.17
CA LEU A 447 -1.39 -2.35 -25.50
C LEU A 447 -1.31 -1.12 -26.43
N SER A 448 -0.97 -1.29 -27.72
CA SER A 448 -0.87 -0.18 -28.67
C SER A 448 -2.21 0.49 -29.01
N ARG A 449 -3.31 -0.21 -28.72
CA ARG A 449 -4.68 0.23 -28.98
C ARG A 449 -5.35 0.80 -27.73
N SER A 450 -4.63 0.82 -26.62
CA SER A 450 -5.16 1.25 -25.34
C SER A 450 -4.88 2.74 -25.14
N ASP A 451 -5.87 3.48 -24.67
CA ASP A 451 -5.74 4.89 -24.32
C ASP A 451 -5.22 5.02 -22.87
N SER A 452 -4.08 4.37 -22.58
CA SER A 452 -3.67 4.13 -21.20
C SER A 452 -3.28 5.39 -20.48
N VAL A 453 -4.05 5.72 -19.44
CA VAL A 453 -3.71 6.79 -18.49
C VAL A 453 -2.59 6.35 -17.56
N LEU A 454 -2.57 5.07 -17.20
CA LEU A 454 -1.54 4.51 -16.32
C LEU A 454 -0.17 4.47 -17.02
N HIS A 455 -0.12 3.95 -18.25
CA HIS A 455 1.14 3.69 -18.96
C HIS A 455 1.15 4.19 -20.42
N PRO A 456 0.90 5.49 -20.67
CA PRO A 456 0.78 6.02 -22.05
C PRO A 456 2.07 5.87 -22.86
N SER A 457 3.23 5.86 -22.19
CA SER A 457 4.53 5.66 -22.84
C SER A 457 4.72 4.24 -23.36
N VAL A 458 4.17 3.23 -22.67
CA VAL A 458 4.23 1.83 -23.10
C VAL A 458 3.31 1.62 -24.29
N ALA A 459 2.09 2.16 -24.25
CA ALA A 459 1.15 2.13 -25.37
C ALA A 459 1.74 2.79 -26.63
N ALA A 460 2.33 3.98 -26.49
CA ALA A 460 3.00 4.68 -27.57
C ALA A 460 4.18 3.88 -28.15
N ALA A 461 4.99 3.25 -27.30
CA ALA A 461 6.08 2.39 -27.74
C ALA A 461 5.60 1.13 -28.46
N CYS A 462 4.52 0.51 -27.98
CA CYS A 462 3.89 -0.60 -28.66
C CYS A 462 3.32 -0.17 -30.02
N ASN A 463 2.77 1.04 -30.15
CA ASN A 463 2.31 1.56 -31.44
C ASN A 463 3.45 1.64 -32.47
N VAL A 464 4.65 2.05 -32.04
CA VAL A 464 5.85 2.00 -32.90
C VAL A 464 6.24 0.56 -33.22
N ALA A 465 6.24 -0.35 -32.25
CA ALA A 465 6.50 -1.78 -32.49
C ALA A 465 5.54 -2.38 -33.53
N MET A 466 4.26 -1.99 -33.53
CA MET A 466 3.29 -2.46 -34.53
C MET A 466 3.62 -2.01 -35.96
N LYS A 467 4.41 -0.95 -36.14
CA LYS A 467 4.91 -0.53 -37.46
C LYS A 467 6.15 -1.31 -37.90
N ILE A 468 6.88 -1.91 -36.95
CA ILE A 468 8.05 -2.77 -37.19
C ILE A 468 7.60 -4.19 -37.55
N LEU A 469 6.52 -4.66 -36.93
CA LEU A 469 6.02 -6.03 -37.02
C LEU A 469 5.11 -6.26 -38.24
N SER A 470 5.14 -7.48 -38.76
CA SER A 470 4.28 -7.87 -39.89
C SER A 470 2.85 -8.17 -39.42
N PRO A 471 1.81 -7.59 -40.05
CA PRO A 471 0.41 -7.91 -39.76
C PRO A 471 0.03 -9.38 -39.97
N LYS A 472 0.89 -10.19 -40.62
CA LYS A 472 0.66 -11.63 -40.80
C LYS A 472 0.55 -12.38 -39.47
N LEU A 473 1.27 -11.94 -38.43
CA LEU A 473 1.22 -12.55 -37.08
C LEU A 473 -0.18 -12.42 -36.44
N ASP A 474 -0.97 -11.45 -36.88
CA ASP A 474 -2.35 -11.26 -36.43
C ASP A 474 -3.31 -12.33 -36.96
N ARG A 475 -2.95 -12.98 -38.07
CA ARG A 475 -3.78 -14.00 -38.74
C ARG A 475 -3.58 -15.39 -38.14
N LEU A 476 -2.69 -15.54 -37.16
CA LEU A 476 -2.47 -16.79 -36.45
C LEU A 476 -3.73 -17.16 -35.65
N SER A 477 -4.17 -18.42 -35.82
CA SER A 477 -5.39 -18.97 -35.21
C SER A 477 -5.39 -18.95 -33.67
N LEU A 478 -6.54 -19.26 -33.08
CA LEU A 478 -6.72 -19.40 -31.63
C LEU A 478 -5.91 -20.55 -30.98
N ARG A 479 -5.23 -21.40 -31.76
CA ARG A 479 -4.31 -22.44 -31.25
C ARG A 479 -2.96 -21.88 -30.82
N TYR A 480 -2.67 -20.63 -31.18
CA TYR A 480 -1.45 -19.95 -30.77
C TYR A 480 -1.72 -19.04 -29.59
N SER A 481 -0.77 -18.96 -28.67
CA SER A 481 -0.85 -18.15 -27.46
C SER A 481 -1.11 -16.69 -27.78
N LYS A 482 -1.93 -16.06 -26.94
CA LYS A 482 -2.35 -14.66 -27.07
C LYS A 482 -2.31 -13.94 -25.74
N ALA A 483 -2.16 -12.63 -25.83
CA ALA A 483 -2.38 -11.68 -24.75
C ALA A 483 -3.38 -10.62 -25.23
N ILE A 484 -4.44 -10.44 -24.46
CA ILE A 484 -5.43 -9.39 -24.68
C ILE A 484 -5.41 -8.46 -23.48
N TYR A 485 -5.10 -7.20 -23.74
CA TYR A 485 -5.25 -6.09 -22.81
C TYR A 485 -6.44 -5.23 -23.20
N GLY A 486 -7.25 -4.84 -22.21
CA GLY A 486 -8.31 -3.86 -22.37
C GLY A 486 -8.39 -2.98 -21.12
N GLU A 487 -8.66 -1.70 -21.33
CA GLU A 487 -8.88 -0.75 -20.25
C GLU A 487 -10.02 0.21 -20.59
N ALA A 488 -10.64 0.76 -19.55
CA ALA A 488 -11.59 1.84 -19.65
C ALA A 488 -11.29 2.85 -18.54
N TYR A 489 -11.28 4.14 -18.88
CA TYR A 489 -11.04 5.22 -17.95
C TYR A 489 -12.04 6.35 -18.15
N SER A 490 -12.59 6.87 -17.05
CA SER A 490 -13.42 8.06 -17.04
C SER A 490 -12.65 9.21 -16.41
N SER A 491 -12.35 10.24 -17.20
CA SER A 491 -11.72 11.47 -16.68
C SER A 491 -12.64 12.23 -15.72
N SER A 492 -13.96 12.11 -15.86
CA SER A 492 -14.94 12.70 -14.93
C SER A 492 -14.85 12.08 -13.54
N PHE A 493 -14.79 10.76 -13.46
CA PHE A 493 -14.67 10.04 -12.17
C PHE A 493 -13.22 9.88 -11.71
N MET A 494 -12.25 10.18 -12.58
CA MET A 494 -10.83 9.86 -12.41
C MET A 494 -10.59 8.40 -12.03
N LEU A 495 -11.45 7.52 -12.53
CA LEU A 495 -11.50 6.10 -12.20
C LEU A 495 -11.46 5.30 -13.49
N GLY A 496 -10.77 4.17 -13.44
CA GLY A 496 -10.74 3.22 -14.54
C GLY A 496 -10.50 1.80 -14.06
N ALA A 497 -10.65 0.87 -14.98
CA ALA A 497 -10.33 -0.53 -14.78
C ALA A 497 -9.54 -1.02 -15.99
N ALA A 498 -8.58 -1.91 -15.74
CA ALA A 498 -7.83 -2.59 -16.76
C ALA A 498 -7.85 -4.10 -16.49
N ALA A 499 -7.88 -4.89 -17.55
CA ALA A 499 -7.83 -6.33 -17.49
C ALA A 499 -6.88 -6.86 -18.56
N THR A 500 -6.13 -7.90 -18.20
CA THR A 500 -5.27 -8.62 -19.12
C THR A 500 -5.62 -10.11 -19.05
N ALA A 501 -5.82 -10.72 -20.21
CA ALA A 501 -6.00 -12.17 -20.33
C ALA A 501 -4.83 -12.75 -21.14
N PHE A 502 -4.22 -13.81 -20.61
CA PHE A 502 -3.20 -14.61 -21.28
C PHE A 502 -3.75 -16.02 -21.47
N TYR A 503 -3.76 -16.54 -22.70
CA TYR A 503 -4.34 -17.85 -23.02
C TYR A 503 -3.69 -18.52 -24.23
#